data_AF-A0A8T2E535-F1
#
_entry.id   AF-A0A8T2E535-F1
#
_cell.length_a   1.000
_cell.length_b   1.000
_cell.length_c   1.000
_cell.angle_alpha   90.00
_cell.angle_beta   90.00
_cell.angle_gamma   90.00
#
_symmetry.space_group_name_H-M   'P 1'
#
loop_
_entity.id
_entity.type
_entity.pdbx_description
1 polymer ?
#
loop_
_entity_poly.entity_id
_entity_poly.type
_entity_poly.pdbx_seq_one_letter_code
_entity_poly.pdbx_strand_id
1 'polypeptide(L)'
;MVMISYKLNLVLIIILIGGSFNDLRVSSAAANLTETCNGICGGLTLSYPFGFSLGCPIQFNCSAAGQGAKIGEFSVQNVTENSILVGVPTNCTRKIEDMTPLFGKQFTPSSENSFLMENCVNPTNGCSINQRFLDKQLKSCESTGNISCFPSDTSSKSSEFLSMKELTNSSCRLLYTSIALESVGVNVGIAVEFERVRLGWWLMGGCENGTCVVNANCTDVYTPDGYAGHRCSCLEGYHGDGYINPCREP
;
A
#
# COMPACT_ATOMS: atom_id res chain seq x y z
N MET A 1 -30.85 61.78 3.23
CA MET A 1 -30.27 60.56 2.66
C MET A 1 -31.10 59.39 3.16
N VAL A 2 -32.09 58.97 2.37
CA VAL A 2 -33.03 57.89 2.67
C VAL A 2 -33.14 57.04 1.40
N MET A 3 -32.94 55.74 1.58
CA MET A 3 -32.88 54.71 0.54
C MET A 3 -34.27 54.45 -0.04
N ILE A 4 -34.38 54.38 -1.37
CA ILE A 4 -35.53 53.79 -2.05
C ILE A 4 -35.05 52.46 -2.65
N SER A 5 -35.65 51.39 -2.15
CA SER A 5 -35.43 50.01 -2.58
C SER A 5 -36.29 49.73 -3.82
N TYR A 6 -35.67 49.26 -4.91
CA TYR A 6 -36.40 48.75 -6.07
C TYR A 6 -36.19 47.24 -6.14
N LYS A 7 -37.28 46.49 -5.88
CA LYS A 7 -37.33 45.04 -6.09
C LYS A 7 -37.24 44.74 -7.59
N LEU A 8 -36.15 44.12 -8.01
CA LEU A 8 -36.00 43.62 -9.37
C LEU A 8 -36.64 42.23 -9.46
N ASN A 9 -37.80 42.13 -10.09
CA ASN A 9 -38.42 40.84 -10.44
C ASN A 9 -37.61 40.22 -11.59
N LEU A 10 -36.88 39.14 -11.32
CA LEU A 10 -36.18 38.36 -12.34
C LEU A 10 -37.19 37.40 -13.01
N VAL A 11 -37.57 37.67 -14.25
CA VAL A 11 -38.35 36.74 -15.07
C VAL A 11 -37.37 35.83 -15.82
N LEU A 12 -37.45 34.51 -15.57
CA LEU A 12 -36.63 33.50 -16.22
C LEU A 12 -37.21 33.20 -17.62
N ILE A 13 -36.53 33.62 -18.69
CA ILE A 13 -36.90 33.28 -20.06
C ILE A 13 -36.17 31.98 -20.45
N ILE A 14 -36.90 30.87 -20.53
CA ILE A 14 -36.38 29.59 -21.03
C ILE A 14 -36.44 29.64 -22.56
N ILE A 15 -35.28 29.77 -23.20
CA ILE A 15 -35.16 29.68 -24.67
C ILE A 15 -35.05 28.20 -25.03
N LEU A 16 -36.13 27.62 -25.56
CA LEU A 16 -36.14 26.27 -26.14
C LEU A 16 -35.51 26.32 -27.53
N ILE A 17 -34.22 25.99 -27.62
CA ILE A 17 -33.54 25.80 -28.90
C ILE A 17 -33.85 24.38 -29.38
N GLY A 18 -34.78 24.26 -30.33
CA GLY A 18 -35.09 23.02 -31.04
C GLY A 18 -33.94 22.64 -31.98
N GLY A 19 -32.89 22.03 -31.42
CA GLY A 19 -31.84 21.35 -32.16
C GLY A 19 -32.10 19.85 -32.17
N SER A 20 -32.00 19.21 -33.33
CA SER A 20 -32.07 17.76 -33.48
C SER A 20 -30.86 17.14 -32.77
N PHE A 21 -31.04 16.71 -31.52
CA PHE A 21 -30.03 15.98 -30.78
C PHE A 21 -29.96 14.57 -31.36
N ASN A 22 -28.95 14.31 -32.20
CA ASN A 22 -28.49 12.94 -32.35
C ASN A 22 -28.00 12.50 -30.98
N ASP A 23 -28.72 11.60 -30.33
CA ASP A 23 -28.38 11.01 -29.05
C ASP A 23 -26.95 10.48 -29.09
N LEU A 24 -25.98 11.26 -28.59
CA LEU A 24 -24.77 10.68 -28.06
C LEU A 24 -25.20 9.97 -26.78
N ARG A 25 -25.54 8.69 -26.94
CA ARG A 25 -25.53 7.74 -25.83
C ARG A 25 -24.10 7.73 -25.28
N VAL A 26 -23.84 8.56 -24.28
CA VAL A 26 -22.78 8.28 -23.33
C VAL A 26 -23.24 7.02 -22.63
N SER A 27 -22.80 5.88 -23.13
CA SER A 27 -22.80 4.65 -22.37
C SER A 27 -21.91 4.90 -21.17
N SER A 28 -22.51 5.31 -20.05
CA SER A 28 -21.99 4.93 -18.75
C SER A 28 -22.08 3.42 -18.69
N ALA A 29 -21.08 2.75 -19.27
CA ALA A 29 -20.76 1.40 -18.84
C ALA A 29 -20.34 1.55 -17.38
N ALA A 30 -21.30 1.46 -16.47
CA ALA A 30 -21.06 0.73 -15.26
C ALA A 30 -20.64 -0.66 -15.75
N ALA A 31 -19.32 -0.85 -15.93
CA ALA A 31 -18.78 -2.15 -16.21
C ALA A 31 -19.30 -3.03 -15.06
N ASN A 32 -20.12 -4.01 -15.40
CA ASN A 32 -20.40 -5.11 -14.50
C ASN A 32 -19.03 -5.62 -14.04
N LEU A 33 -18.64 -5.34 -12.79
CA LEU A 33 -17.48 -5.94 -12.15
C LEU A 33 -17.84 -7.40 -11.81
N THR A 34 -18.06 -8.18 -12.86
CA THR A 34 -18.15 -9.65 -12.86
C THR A 34 -16.91 -10.24 -13.52
N GLU A 35 -15.87 -9.42 -13.72
CA GLU A 35 -14.58 -9.95 -14.14
C GLU A 35 -14.02 -10.76 -12.97
N THR A 36 -13.69 -12.02 -13.22
CA THR A 36 -13.02 -12.86 -12.23
C THR A 36 -11.62 -12.34 -11.96
N CYS A 37 -11.13 -12.49 -10.73
CA CYS A 37 -9.75 -12.14 -10.43
C CYS A 37 -8.80 -13.03 -11.23
N ASN A 38 -8.02 -12.42 -12.12
CA ASN A 38 -6.99 -13.08 -12.91
C ASN A 38 -5.63 -12.87 -12.25
N GLY A 39 -5.09 -13.94 -11.66
CA GLY A 39 -3.78 -13.95 -11.01
C GLY A 39 -2.60 -14.22 -11.93
N ILE A 40 -2.78 -14.29 -13.26
CA ILE A 40 -1.72 -14.69 -14.19
C ILE A 40 -1.06 -13.47 -14.85
N CYS A 41 0.26 -13.39 -14.75
CA CYS A 41 1.11 -12.42 -15.46
C CYS A 41 2.36 -13.11 -15.98
N GLY A 42 2.37 -13.46 -17.28
CA GLY A 42 3.42 -14.27 -17.89
C GLY A 42 3.61 -15.60 -17.17
N GLY A 43 4.79 -15.82 -16.58
CA GLY A 43 5.10 -17.03 -15.79
C GLY A 43 4.69 -16.95 -14.31
N LEU A 44 4.22 -15.80 -13.83
CA LEU A 44 3.81 -15.59 -12.45
C LEU A 44 2.32 -15.94 -12.28
N THR A 45 2.02 -16.72 -11.24
CA THR A 45 0.65 -17.01 -10.80
C THR A 45 0.48 -16.56 -9.36
N LEU A 46 -0.49 -15.70 -9.12
CA LEU A 46 -0.87 -15.22 -7.79
C LEU A 46 -2.21 -15.81 -7.39
N SER A 47 -2.33 -16.17 -6.12
CA SER A 47 -3.60 -16.59 -5.52
C SER A 47 -4.45 -15.37 -5.20
N TYR A 48 -5.78 -15.55 -5.22
CA TYR A 48 -6.71 -14.58 -4.65
C TYR A 48 -6.29 -14.25 -3.20
N PRO A 49 -6.36 -12.98 -2.75
CA PRO A 49 -6.98 -11.83 -3.40
C PRO A 49 -6.09 -11.03 -4.36
N PHE A 50 -4.91 -11.53 -4.69
CA PHE A 50 -3.94 -10.83 -5.52
C PHE A 50 -4.10 -11.18 -7.00
N GLY A 51 -3.90 -10.19 -7.87
CA GLY A 51 -3.80 -10.45 -9.30
C GLY A 51 -3.75 -9.17 -10.13
N PHE A 52 -4.14 -9.26 -11.39
CA PHE A 52 -3.84 -8.25 -12.42
C PHE A 52 -5.08 -7.70 -13.13
N SER A 53 -6.26 -8.31 -12.94
CA SER A 53 -7.53 -7.82 -13.47
C SER A 53 -8.27 -6.93 -12.47
N LEU A 54 -9.28 -6.20 -12.96
CA LEU A 54 -10.15 -5.37 -12.11
C LEU A 54 -10.98 -6.19 -11.11
N GLY A 55 -11.12 -7.50 -11.37
CA GLY A 55 -11.77 -8.44 -10.47
C GLY A 55 -10.97 -8.79 -9.22
N CYS A 56 -9.69 -8.43 -9.15
CA CYS A 56 -8.84 -8.72 -8.00
C CYS A 56 -8.97 -7.65 -6.93
N PRO A 57 -9.31 -8.00 -5.67
CA PRO A 57 -9.37 -7.02 -4.60
C PRO A 57 -8.05 -6.29 -4.38
N ILE A 58 -6.91 -6.97 -4.54
CA ILE A 58 -5.59 -6.36 -4.49
C ILE A 58 -4.95 -6.50 -5.87
N GLN A 59 -5.11 -5.44 -6.66
CA GLN A 59 -4.61 -5.41 -8.03
C GLN A 59 -3.16 -4.92 -8.08
N PHE A 60 -2.34 -5.66 -8.82
CA PHE A 60 -0.99 -5.28 -9.21
C PHE A 60 -0.93 -4.98 -10.71
N ASN A 61 0.12 -4.28 -11.12
CA ASN A 61 0.45 -4.08 -12.53
C ASN A 61 1.32 -5.25 -13.02
N CYS A 62 0.97 -5.81 -14.17
CA CYS A 62 1.84 -6.76 -14.87
C CYS A 62 2.88 -5.96 -15.68
N SER A 63 4.17 -6.25 -15.50
CA SER A 63 5.23 -5.58 -16.26
C SER A 63 5.06 -5.78 -17.78
N ALA A 64 5.51 -4.82 -18.59
CA ALA A 64 5.28 -4.80 -20.04
C ALA A 64 5.76 -6.06 -20.80
N ALA A 65 6.73 -6.79 -20.23
CA ALA A 65 7.24 -8.05 -20.77
C ALA A 65 6.59 -9.30 -20.14
N GLY A 66 5.60 -9.13 -19.26
CA GLY A 66 5.00 -10.23 -18.48
C GLY A 66 5.96 -10.86 -17.47
N GLN A 67 7.01 -10.15 -17.06
CA GLN A 67 8.11 -10.71 -16.28
C GLN A 67 7.95 -10.56 -14.76
N GLY A 68 6.82 -10.00 -14.29
CA GLY A 68 6.60 -9.82 -12.86
C GLY A 68 5.53 -8.80 -12.52
N ALA A 69 5.12 -8.83 -11.25
CA ALA A 69 4.16 -7.93 -10.65
C ALA A 69 4.81 -6.63 -10.15
N LYS A 70 4.06 -5.54 -10.23
CA LYS A 70 4.48 -4.21 -9.75
C LYS A 70 3.37 -3.50 -8.99
N ILE A 71 3.78 -2.67 -8.04
CA ILE A 71 2.93 -1.67 -7.37
C ILE A 71 3.52 -0.30 -7.72
N GLY A 72 2.84 0.45 -8.59
CA GLY A 72 3.46 1.61 -9.23
C GLY A 72 4.74 1.19 -9.98
N GLU A 73 5.87 1.83 -9.64
CA GLU A 73 7.18 1.50 -10.18
C GLU A 73 7.91 0.36 -9.44
N PHE A 74 7.43 -0.01 -8.25
CA PHE A 74 8.11 -0.96 -7.38
C PHE A 74 7.80 -2.40 -7.76
N SER A 75 8.83 -3.26 -7.79
CA SER A 75 8.66 -4.67 -8.16
C SER A 75 8.24 -5.49 -6.95
N VAL A 76 7.16 -6.26 -7.10
CA VAL A 76 6.73 -7.25 -6.11
C VAL A 76 7.65 -8.45 -6.23
N GLN A 77 8.33 -8.78 -5.14
CA GLN A 77 9.31 -9.87 -5.10
C GLN A 77 8.69 -11.17 -4.62
N ASN A 78 7.82 -11.11 -3.61
CA ASN A 78 7.15 -12.26 -3.05
C ASN A 78 5.80 -11.87 -2.43
N VAL A 79 4.85 -12.79 -2.44
CA VAL A 79 3.57 -12.66 -1.76
C VAL A 79 3.41 -13.86 -0.85
N THR A 80 3.25 -13.60 0.44
CA THR A 80 3.00 -14.61 1.46
C THR A 80 1.56 -14.48 1.94
N GLU A 81 1.13 -15.41 2.78
CA GLU A 81 -0.16 -15.30 3.45
C GLU A 81 -0.30 -13.94 4.14
N ASN A 82 0.72 -13.48 4.87
CA ASN A 82 0.61 -12.29 5.73
C ASN A 82 1.19 -11.00 5.17
N SER A 83 1.95 -11.07 4.09
CA SER A 83 2.69 -9.91 3.62
C SER A 83 3.01 -9.93 2.13
N ILE A 84 3.20 -8.74 1.59
CA ILE A 84 3.71 -8.51 0.23
C ILE A 84 5.11 -7.94 0.38
N LEU A 85 6.11 -8.62 -0.17
CA LEU A 85 7.49 -8.16 -0.17
C LEU A 85 7.76 -7.38 -1.46
N VAL A 86 8.17 -6.13 -1.32
CA VAL A 86 8.36 -5.20 -2.43
C VAL A 86 9.78 -4.65 -2.42
N GLY A 87 10.39 -4.58 -3.61
CA GLY A 87 11.72 -4.01 -3.80
C GLY A 87 11.69 -2.48 -3.82
N VAL A 88 12.49 -1.86 -2.94
CA VAL A 88 12.74 -0.43 -2.89
C VAL A 88 14.24 -0.21 -3.03
N PRO A 89 14.77 -0.30 -4.26
CA PRO A 89 16.21 -0.18 -4.50
C PRO A 89 16.71 1.20 -4.09
N THR A 90 18.01 1.29 -3.87
CA THR A 90 18.71 2.55 -3.64
C THR A 90 18.37 3.59 -4.72
N ASN A 91 17.92 4.78 -4.29
CA ASN A 91 17.71 5.93 -5.16
C ASN A 91 18.00 7.24 -4.41
N CYS A 92 19.06 7.94 -4.82
CA CYS A 92 19.56 9.17 -4.17
C CYS A 92 18.68 10.40 -4.39
N THR A 93 17.72 10.35 -5.31
CA THR A 93 16.87 11.49 -5.68
C THR A 93 15.39 11.20 -5.48
N ARG A 94 15.04 10.05 -4.88
CA ARG A 94 13.65 9.66 -4.65
C ARG A 94 13.03 10.59 -3.63
N LYS A 95 11.92 11.20 -4.02
CA LYS A 95 11.13 12.03 -3.12
C LYS A 95 10.23 11.15 -2.26
N ILE A 96 9.81 11.67 -1.12
CA ILE A 96 8.92 10.92 -0.21
C ILE A 96 7.60 10.56 -0.90
N GLU A 97 7.07 11.47 -1.72
CA GLU A 97 5.80 11.29 -2.43
C GLU A 97 5.85 10.14 -3.44
N ASP A 98 7.03 9.78 -3.94
CA ASP A 98 7.19 8.65 -4.86
C ASP A 98 6.88 7.30 -4.19
N MET A 99 6.81 7.26 -2.85
CA MET A 99 6.41 6.08 -2.08
C MET A 99 4.89 5.90 -1.97
N THR A 100 4.09 6.89 -2.36
CA THR A 100 2.62 6.85 -2.29
C THR A 100 2.01 5.55 -2.81
N PRO A 101 2.48 4.94 -3.93
CA PRO A 101 1.93 3.67 -4.40
C PRO A 101 2.01 2.52 -3.39
N LEU A 102 2.95 2.54 -2.44
CA LEU A 102 3.09 1.52 -1.40
C LEU A 102 2.15 1.72 -0.21
N PHE A 103 1.51 2.89 -0.11
CA PHE A 103 0.49 3.22 0.89
C PHE A 103 -0.89 3.17 0.23
N GLY A 104 -1.25 1.96 -0.22
CA GLY A 104 -2.48 1.70 -0.96
C GLY A 104 -3.73 1.66 -0.08
N LYS A 105 -4.88 1.47 -0.73
CA LYS A 105 -6.18 1.38 -0.04
C LYS A 105 -6.32 0.12 0.83
N GLN A 106 -5.61 -0.95 0.47
CA GLN A 106 -5.75 -2.30 1.04
C GLN A 106 -4.42 -2.91 1.48
N PHE A 107 -3.36 -2.10 1.50
CA PHE A 107 -2.05 -2.48 1.99
C PHE A 107 -1.26 -1.23 2.36
N THR A 108 -0.35 -1.37 3.31
CA THR A 108 0.58 -0.31 3.71
C THR A 108 1.81 -0.96 4.35
N PRO A 109 2.98 -0.29 4.37
CA PRO A 109 4.16 -0.83 5.04
C PRO A 109 3.87 -1.19 6.50
N SER A 110 4.31 -2.35 6.96
CA SER A 110 4.21 -2.74 8.36
C SER A 110 5.24 -1.99 9.22
N SER A 111 5.07 -2.02 10.53
CA SER A 111 6.03 -1.47 11.52
C SER A 111 7.33 -2.27 11.61
N GLU A 112 7.41 -3.40 10.91
CA GLU A 112 8.64 -4.19 10.70
C GLU A 112 9.53 -3.60 9.61
N ASN A 113 9.29 -2.37 9.19
CA ASN A 113 10.13 -1.69 8.21
C ASN A 113 10.78 -0.46 8.81
N SER A 114 11.89 -0.06 8.20
CA SER A 114 12.43 1.28 8.34
C SER A 114 12.83 1.86 6.98
N PHE A 115 12.44 3.10 6.73
CA PHE A 115 12.89 3.87 5.58
C PHE A 115 14.14 4.65 5.95
N LEU A 116 15.16 4.54 5.12
CA LEU A 116 16.40 5.31 5.24
C LEU A 116 16.23 6.60 4.45
N MET A 117 16.41 7.72 5.14
CA MET A 117 16.06 9.05 4.67
C MET A 117 17.23 10.01 4.80
N GLU A 118 17.24 11.02 3.94
CA GLU A 118 18.31 12.03 3.87
C GLU A 118 17.73 13.44 3.74
N ASN A 119 18.63 14.43 3.81
CA ASN A 119 18.31 15.85 3.76
C ASN A 119 17.29 16.25 4.83
N CYS A 120 17.60 15.89 6.07
CA CYS A 120 16.75 16.10 7.23
C CYS A 120 17.15 17.37 7.97
N VAL A 121 16.16 18.19 8.35
CA VAL A 121 16.40 19.40 9.17
C VAL A 121 16.92 19.01 10.56
N ASN A 122 16.35 17.94 11.14
CA ASN A 122 16.75 17.38 12.42
C ASN A 122 17.12 15.90 12.20
N PRO A 123 18.37 15.58 11.85
CA PRO A 123 18.78 14.20 11.60
C PRO A 123 18.77 13.37 12.89
N THR A 124 18.42 12.10 12.78
CA THR A 124 18.54 11.13 13.87
C THR A 124 19.92 10.45 13.84
N ASN A 125 20.37 9.88 14.96
CA ASN A 125 21.66 9.18 15.07
C ASN A 125 21.62 7.77 14.42
N GLY A 126 21.18 7.66 13.17
CA GLY A 126 21.12 6.42 12.41
C GLY A 126 20.01 5.44 12.84
N CYS A 127 19.96 4.27 12.20
CA CYS A 127 18.86 3.29 12.32
C CYS A 127 19.07 2.27 13.45
N SER A 128 19.81 2.60 14.51
CA SER A 128 20.37 1.61 15.46
C SER A 128 21.25 0.53 14.78
N ILE A 129 21.53 0.67 13.47
CA ILE A 129 22.40 -0.19 12.67
C ILE A 129 23.73 0.53 12.50
N ASN A 130 24.83 -0.22 12.58
CA ASN A 130 26.16 0.34 12.38
C ASN A 130 26.31 0.94 10.98
N GLN A 131 26.69 2.22 10.90
CA GLN A 131 26.86 2.94 9.63
C GLN A 131 27.81 2.20 8.67
N ARG A 132 28.93 1.64 9.16
CA ARG A 132 29.86 0.89 8.31
C ARG A 132 29.25 -0.38 7.72
N PHE A 133 28.23 -0.94 8.37
CA PHE A 133 27.49 -2.07 7.84
C PHE A 133 26.53 -1.62 6.74
N LEU A 134 25.83 -0.50 6.94
CA LEU A 134 24.99 0.13 5.91
C LEU A 134 25.81 0.45 4.66
N ASP A 135 26.96 1.10 4.83
CA ASP A 135 27.84 1.52 3.72
C ASP A 135 28.41 0.34 2.91
N LYS A 136 28.53 -0.85 3.52
CA LYS A 136 28.97 -2.07 2.83
C LYS A 136 27.88 -2.74 2.02
N GLN A 137 26.63 -2.66 2.48
CA GLN A 137 25.50 -3.38 1.89
C GLN A 137 24.77 -2.54 0.85
N LEU A 138 24.79 -1.22 1.00
CA LEU A 138 24.04 -0.29 0.16
C LEU A 138 24.98 0.52 -0.73
N LYS A 139 24.51 0.84 -1.95
CA LYS A 139 25.28 1.67 -2.88
C LYS A 139 25.33 3.09 -2.37
N SER A 140 26.52 3.62 -2.11
CA SER A 140 26.68 4.99 -1.64
C SER A 140 26.04 5.98 -2.61
N CYS A 141 25.10 6.79 -2.12
CA CYS A 141 24.92 8.13 -2.66
C CYS A 141 26.17 8.95 -2.30
N GLU A 142 26.52 9.97 -3.07
CA GLU A 142 27.52 10.96 -2.66
C GLU A 142 26.95 11.84 -1.54
N SER A 143 26.51 11.21 -0.45
CA SER A 143 25.82 11.84 0.65
C SER A 143 26.84 12.55 1.54
N THR A 144 26.62 13.84 1.76
CA THR A 144 27.41 14.66 2.68
C THR A 144 26.84 14.65 4.10
N GLY A 145 25.85 13.80 4.41
CA GLY A 145 25.07 13.87 5.65
C GLY A 145 24.78 12.53 6.32
N ASN A 146 24.26 12.59 7.55
CA ASN A 146 23.88 11.40 8.32
C ASN A 146 22.52 10.85 7.85
N ILE A 147 22.44 9.55 7.62
CA ILE A 147 21.20 8.84 7.32
C ILE A 147 20.28 8.90 8.54
N SER A 148 19.04 9.32 8.35
CA SER A 148 17.98 9.26 9.35
C SER A 148 16.99 8.16 9.00
N CYS A 149 16.19 7.71 9.98
CA CYS A 149 15.36 6.52 9.81
C CYS A 149 13.93 6.81 10.23
N PHE A 150 12.99 6.27 9.47
CA PHE A 150 11.57 6.37 9.73
C PHE A 150 10.94 4.98 9.82
N PRO A 151 10.07 4.70 10.80
CA PRO A 151 9.79 5.55 11.96
C PRO A 151 11.04 5.69 12.84
N SER A 152 11.13 6.79 13.59
CA SER A 152 12.21 7.00 14.55
C SER A 152 11.98 6.15 15.80
N ASP A 153 13.03 5.65 16.45
CA ASP A 153 12.94 4.86 17.69
C ASP A 153 12.18 5.58 18.83
N THR A 154 12.02 6.91 18.73
CA THR A 154 11.27 7.75 19.68
C THR A 154 9.75 7.76 19.48
N SER A 155 9.24 7.28 18.33
CA SER A 155 7.80 7.11 18.16
C SER A 155 7.36 5.83 18.84
N SER A 156 6.45 5.94 19.81
CA SER A 156 5.79 4.78 20.41
C SER A 156 5.19 3.91 19.30
N LYS A 157 5.69 2.68 19.14
CA LYS A 157 5.20 1.67 18.18
C LYS A 157 3.79 1.20 18.53
N SER A 158 2.80 2.09 18.51
CA SER A 158 1.42 1.74 18.86
C SER A 158 0.64 1.14 17.69
N SER A 159 1.17 1.20 16.47
CA SER A 159 0.54 0.60 15.28
C SER A 159 1.43 -0.45 14.62
N GLU A 160 0.81 -1.50 14.11
CA GLU A 160 1.41 -2.55 13.28
C GLU A 160 1.81 -2.06 11.89
N PHE A 161 1.43 -0.83 11.54
CA PHE A 161 1.56 -0.26 10.20
C PHE A 161 2.12 1.15 10.23
N LEU A 162 2.76 1.55 9.12
CA LEU A 162 3.28 2.89 8.90
C LEU A 162 2.23 3.76 8.19
N SER A 163 2.24 5.04 8.52
CA SER A 163 1.38 6.04 7.89
C SER A 163 2.13 6.88 6.87
N MET A 164 1.53 7.06 5.68
CA MET A 164 2.06 7.98 4.67
C MET A 164 2.09 9.43 5.19
N LYS A 165 1.11 9.80 6.03
CA LYS A 165 1.03 11.13 6.64
C LYS A 165 2.21 11.39 7.55
N GLU A 166 2.58 10.41 8.37
CA GLU A 166 3.75 10.51 9.25
C GLU A 166 5.05 10.56 8.47
N LEU A 167 5.19 9.72 7.44
CA LEU A 167 6.37 9.71 6.56
C LEU A 167 6.56 11.06 5.87
N THR A 168 5.47 11.62 5.33
CA THR A 168 5.47 12.93 4.67
C THR A 168 5.76 14.08 5.64
N ASN A 169 5.31 13.95 6.89
CA ASN A 169 5.55 14.94 7.95
C ASN A 169 6.95 14.83 8.59
N SER A 170 7.79 13.89 8.15
CA SER A 170 9.14 13.75 8.66
C SER A 170 9.99 15.01 8.39
N SER A 171 11.07 15.18 9.16
CA SER A 171 12.01 16.30 8.97
C SER A 171 12.86 16.17 7.71
N CYS A 172 12.77 15.04 7.00
CA CYS A 172 13.57 14.65 5.85
C CYS A 172 12.90 15.04 4.52
N ARG A 173 13.66 14.97 3.42
CA ARG A 173 13.16 15.33 2.08
C ARG A 173 13.36 14.23 1.05
N LEU A 174 14.32 13.35 1.26
CA LEU A 174 14.65 12.28 0.32
C LEU A 174 14.57 10.91 1.01
N LEU A 175 14.09 9.91 0.28
CA LEU A 175 14.03 8.52 0.74
C LEU A 175 15.00 7.67 -0.08
N TYR A 176 16.13 7.39 0.53
CA TYR A 176 17.24 6.69 -0.09
C TYR A 176 16.91 5.21 -0.39
N THR A 177 16.46 4.47 0.61
CA THR A 177 16.06 3.06 0.49
C THR A 177 15.23 2.62 1.71
N SER A 178 15.00 1.33 1.88
CA SER A 178 14.30 0.74 3.00
C SER A 178 15.01 -0.52 3.51
N ILE A 179 14.67 -0.90 4.73
CA ILE A 179 15.00 -2.17 5.34
C ILE A 179 13.73 -2.83 5.88
N ALA A 180 13.62 -4.14 5.71
CA ALA A 180 12.64 -4.97 6.39
C ALA A 180 13.32 -5.74 7.53
N LEU A 181 12.66 -5.82 8.67
CA LEU A 181 13.13 -6.47 9.88
C LEU A 181 12.36 -7.77 10.07
N GLU A 182 13.04 -8.85 10.40
CA GLU A 182 12.41 -10.12 10.73
C GLU A 182 13.00 -10.67 12.02
N SER A 183 12.14 -11.04 12.97
CA SER A 183 12.58 -11.66 14.22
C SER A 183 12.99 -13.11 13.97
N VAL A 184 14.24 -13.46 14.25
CA VAL A 184 14.73 -14.83 14.05
C VAL A 184 14.51 -15.63 15.33
N GLY A 185 13.26 -15.78 15.75
CA GLY A 185 12.88 -16.48 16.99
C GLY A 185 12.91 -15.58 18.25
N VAL A 186 12.37 -16.12 19.34
CA VAL A 186 12.19 -15.36 20.59
C VAL A 186 13.56 -15.03 21.19
N ASN A 187 13.96 -13.75 21.11
CA ASN A 187 15.18 -13.16 21.68
C ASN A 187 16.53 -13.61 21.08
N VAL A 188 16.56 -14.19 19.88
CA VAL A 188 17.82 -14.67 19.27
C VAL A 188 18.49 -13.59 18.41
N GLY A 189 17.71 -12.80 17.67
CA GLY A 189 18.24 -11.73 16.83
C GLY A 189 17.22 -11.21 15.83
N ILE A 190 17.60 -10.16 15.09
CA ILE A 190 16.79 -9.56 14.02
C ILE A 190 17.56 -9.73 12.71
N ALA A 191 16.94 -10.41 11.74
CA ALA A 191 17.40 -10.41 10.36
C ALA A 191 16.99 -9.08 9.70
N VAL A 192 17.92 -8.49 8.97
CA VAL A 192 17.71 -7.23 8.27
C VAL A 192 17.82 -7.49 6.78
N GLU A 193 16.76 -7.20 6.06
CA GLU A 193 16.72 -7.29 4.61
C GLU A 193 16.78 -5.90 3.98
N PHE A 194 17.81 -5.65 3.18
CA PHE A 194 18.03 -4.37 2.50
C PHE A 194 17.20 -4.23 1.23
N GLU A 195 16.90 -2.98 0.87
CA GLU A 195 16.18 -2.61 -0.35
C GLU A 195 14.81 -3.27 -0.46
N ARG A 196 14.18 -3.53 0.70
CA ARG A 196 12.91 -4.24 0.81
C ARG A 196 11.94 -3.55 1.75
N VAL A 197 10.67 -3.66 1.42
CA VAL A 197 9.54 -3.26 2.25
C VAL A 197 8.58 -4.43 2.35
N ARG A 198 8.18 -4.74 3.58
CA ARG A 198 7.08 -5.65 3.88
C ARG A 198 5.79 -4.86 4.03
N LEU A 199 4.86 -5.03 3.10
CA LEU A 199 3.51 -4.50 3.23
C LEU A 199 2.65 -5.53 3.94
N GLY A 200 1.90 -5.11 4.96
CA GLY A 200 0.73 -5.88 5.37
C GLY A 200 -0.48 -5.43 4.57
N TRP A 201 -1.48 -6.29 4.45
CA TRP A 201 -2.61 -6.11 3.54
C TRP A 201 -3.92 -6.53 4.19
N TRP A 202 -5.06 -6.12 3.64
CA TRP A 202 -6.39 -6.48 4.13
C TRP A 202 -7.43 -6.41 3.02
N LEU A 203 -8.58 -7.05 3.25
CA LEU A 203 -9.78 -6.84 2.45
C LEU A 203 -10.78 -5.95 3.17
N MET A 204 -11.51 -5.16 2.39
CA MET A 204 -12.59 -4.31 2.90
C MET A 204 -13.73 -5.15 3.47
N GLY A 205 -14.41 -4.63 4.51
CA GLY A 205 -15.40 -5.37 5.30
C GLY A 205 -14.80 -5.83 6.63
N GLY A 206 -15.55 -6.64 7.39
CA GLY A 206 -15.11 -7.06 8.73
C GLY A 206 -15.58 -8.42 9.18
N CYS A 207 -15.04 -8.86 10.32
CA CYS A 207 -15.26 -10.21 10.83
C CYS A 207 -16.67 -10.50 11.35
N GLU A 208 -17.46 -9.46 11.65
CA GLU A 208 -18.82 -9.61 12.19
C GLU A 208 -19.81 -10.30 11.23
N ASN A 209 -19.53 -10.35 9.92
CA ASN A 209 -20.48 -10.82 8.90
C ASN A 209 -20.07 -12.11 8.17
N GLY A 210 -19.11 -12.90 8.69
CA GLY A 210 -18.78 -14.21 8.13
C GLY A 210 -18.17 -14.15 6.72
N THR A 211 -17.26 -13.22 6.48
CA THR A 211 -16.57 -13.02 5.20
C THR A 211 -15.57 -14.13 4.86
N CYS A 212 -15.10 -14.87 5.86
CA CYS A 212 -14.20 -16.00 5.69
C CYS A 212 -14.97 -17.31 5.44
N VAL A 213 -14.36 -18.21 4.70
CA VAL A 213 -14.87 -19.57 4.49
C VAL A 213 -14.84 -20.40 5.77
N VAL A 214 -15.55 -21.54 5.76
CA VAL A 214 -15.46 -22.52 6.84
C VAL A 214 -14.01 -22.98 7.05
N ASN A 215 -13.63 -23.24 8.30
CA ASN A 215 -12.27 -23.60 8.71
C ASN A 215 -11.22 -22.51 8.44
N ALA A 216 -11.65 -21.24 8.44
CA ALA A 216 -10.76 -20.08 8.44
C ALA A 216 -10.99 -19.22 9.69
N ASN A 217 -9.91 -18.63 10.20
CA ASN A 217 -9.96 -17.55 11.17
C ASN A 217 -10.16 -16.22 10.45
N CYS A 218 -10.94 -15.34 11.07
CA CYS A 218 -11.03 -13.95 10.67
C CYS A 218 -10.28 -13.06 11.66
N THR A 219 -9.48 -12.13 11.17
CA THR A 219 -8.77 -11.15 11.99
C THR A 219 -9.01 -9.75 11.44
N ASP A 220 -9.54 -8.86 12.28
CA ASP A 220 -9.68 -7.46 11.95
C ASP A 220 -8.30 -6.77 11.90
N VAL A 221 -8.12 -5.87 10.94
CA VAL A 221 -6.89 -5.14 10.68
C VAL A 221 -7.10 -3.67 10.96
N TYR A 222 -6.22 -3.10 11.77
CA TYR A 222 -6.22 -1.69 12.15
C TYR A 222 -4.92 -1.03 11.67
N THR A 223 -5.04 0.13 11.05
CA THR A 223 -3.91 0.98 10.63
C THR A 223 -3.87 2.23 11.52
N PRO A 224 -2.84 3.09 11.39
CA PRO A 224 -2.81 4.38 12.10
C PRO A 224 -4.04 5.26 11.81
N ASP A 225 -4.71 5.04 10.68
CA ASP A 225 -5.91 5.77 10.26
C ASP A 225 -7.21 5.14 10.79
N GLY A 226 -7.11 4.06 11.58
CA GLY A 226 -8.23 3.39 12.23
C GLY A 226 -8.53 2.01 11.65
N TYR A 227 -9.81 1.61 11.69
CA TYR A 227 -10.25 0.33 11.15
C TYR A 227 -10.03 0.27 9.64
N ALA A 228 -9.29 -0.72 9.17
CA ALA A 228 -8.91 -0.84 7.76
C ALA A 228 -9.68 -1.94 7.04
N GLY A 229 -9.92 -3.07 7.71
CA GLY A 229 -10.67 -4.18 7.16
C GLY A 229 -10.40 -5.48 7.91
N HIS A 230 -10.34 -6.59 7.20
CA HIS A 230 -10.09 -7.90 7.79
C HIS A 230 -9.21 -8.78 6.89
N ARG A 231 -8.71 -9.87 7.49
CA ARG A 231 -8.02 -10.95 6.81
C ARG A 231 -8.60 -12.29 7.20
N CYS A 232 -8.62 -13.20 6.23
CA CYS A 232 -8.94 -14.60 6.45
C CYS A 232 -7.67 -15.43 6.31
N SER A 233 -7.46 -16.35 7.26
CA SER A 233 -6.39 -17.33 7.23
C SER A 233 -6.97 -18.70 7.51
N CYS A 234 -6.51 -19.74 6.81
CA CYS A 234 -6.96 -21.09 7.10
C CYS A 234 -6.50 -21.52 8.49
N LEU A 235 -7.32 -22.32 9.18
CA LEU A 235 -6.90 -22.96 10.42
C LEU A 235 -5.67 -23.84 10.17
N GLU A 236 -4.87 -24.05 11.22
CA GLU A 236 -3.67 -24.90 11.14
C GLU A 236 -4.03 -26.29 10.57
N GLY A 237 -3.25 -26.74 9.58
CA GLY A 237 -3.50 -28.00 8.87
C GLY A 237 -4.44 -27.91 7.66
N TYR A 238 -5.06 -26.76 7.41
CA TYR A 238 -5.89 -26.51 6.23
C TYR A 238 -5.16 -25.66 5.19
N HIS A 239 -5.46 -25.88 3.92
CA HIS A 239 -4.91 -25.15 2.78
C HIS A 239 -6.03 -24.50 1.94
N GLY A 240 -5.82 -23.26 1.52
CA GLY A 240 -6.79 -22.45 0.79
C GLY A 240 -6.40 -20.97 0.85
N ASP A 241 -7.28 -20.09 0.36
CA ASP A 241 -7.08 -18.63 0.50
C ASP A 241 -7.92 -18.03 1.64
N GLY A 242 -8.84 -18.81 2.23
CA GLY A 242 -9.70 -18.34 3.31
C GLY A 242 -10.92 -17.54 2.85
N TYR A 243 -11.10 -17.33 1.54
CA TYR A 243 -12.15 -16.48 0.95
C TYR A 243 -12.98 -17.18 -0.14
N ILE A 244 -12.36 -17.48 -1.28
CA ILE A 244 -13.02 -18.10 -2.44
C ILE A 244 -12.61 -19.56 -2.52
N ASN A 245 -11.33 -19.85 -2.31
CA ASN A 245 -10.84 -21.21 -2.19
C ASN A 245 -11.03 -21.68 -0.75
N PRO A 246 -11.93 -22.66 -0.51
CA PRO A 246 -12.24 -23.13 0.82
C PRO A 246 -11.01 -23.75 1.48
N CYS A 247 -10.87 -23.55 2.79
CA CYS A 247 -9.86 -24.19 3.60
C CYS A 247 -10.16 -25.69 3.70
N ARG A 248 -9.29 -26.52 3.13
CA ARG A 248 -9.43 -27.98 3.10
C ARG A 248 -8.19 -28.66 3.66
N GLU A 249 -8.39 -29.82 4.28
CA GLU A 249 -7.29 -30.71 4.63
C GLU A 249 -6.60 -31.21 3.35
N PRO A 250 -5.28 -31.44 3.39
CA PRO A 250 -4.51 -31.95 2.25
C PRO A 250 -4.89 -33.37 1.81
#